data_AF-A0A2V8UIW5-F1
#
_entry.id   AF-A0A2V8UIW5-F1
#
_cell.length_a   1.000
_cell.length_b   1.000
_cell.length_c   1.000
_cell.angle_alpha   90.00
_cell.angle_beta   90.00
_cell.angle_gamma   90.00
#
_symmetry.space_group_name_H-M   'P 1'
#
loop_
_entity.id
_entity.type
_entity.pdbx_description
1 polymer ?
#
loop_
_entity_poly.entity_id
_entity_poly.type
_entity_poly.pdbx_seq_one_letter_code
_entity_poly.pdbx_strand_id
1 'polypeptide(L)'
;MRAGRWMADSHAIVFPAGFGKSQVLFNFHRAAATWSDTALVVEGFFDCLRVSQAGFGSVVALMGTELYEHPAHLLRDRFRRVLLLLDGDEAGRLARDRVAARLRDSLECA
;
A
#
# COMPACT_ATOMS: atom_id res chain seq x y z
N MET A 1 24.16 9.38 -1.55
CA MET A 1 22.70 9.35 -1.30
C MET A 1 22.02 10.18 -2.38
N ARG A 2 21.37 9.56 -3.36
CA ARG A 2 20.52 10.26 -4.34
C ARG A 2 19.20 9.51 -4.41
N ALA A 3 18.24 9.94 -3.61
CA ALA A 3 16.84 9.58 -3.80
C ALA A 3 16.28 10.57 -4.83
N GLY A 4 16.07 10.12 -6.06
CA GLY A 4 15.60 10.98 -7.15
C GLY A 4 15.71 10.30 -8.51
N ARG A 5 14.53 10.15 -9.13
CA ARG A 5 14.20 9.65 -10.47
C ARG A 5 15.34 9.72 -11.52
N TRP A 6 15.71 8.58 -12.11
CA TRP A 6 16.55 8.52 -13.30
C TRP A 6 15.70 8.30 -14.55
N MET A 7 15.94 9.11 -15.57
CA MET A 7 15.50 8.89 -16.94
C MET A 7 16.52 7.96 -17.62
N ALA A 8 16.18 6.69 -17.81
CA ALA A 8 16.77 5.76 -18.78
C ALA A 8 15.97 4.44 -18.76
N ASP A 9 15.15 4.21 -19.80
CA ASP A 9 14.59 2.93 -20.26
C ASP A 9 13.97 1.94 -19.27
N SER A 10 13.65 2.35 -18.04
CA SER A 10 12.93 1.53 -17.07
C SER A 10 12.07 2.41 -16.19
N HIS A 11 10.76 2.19 -16.20
CA HIS A 11 9.79 2.85 -15.31
C HIS A 11 9.89 2.37 -13.85
N ALA A 12 10.93 1.61 -13.50
CA ALA A 12 11.07 0.94 -12.21
C ALA A 12 11.66 1.87 -11.15
N ILE A 13 11.04 1.87 -9.97
CA ILE A 13 11.53 2.57 -8.79
C ILE A 13 12.63 1.74 -8.12
N VAL A 14 13.79 2.37 -7.90
CA VAL A 14 14.90 1.77 -7.16
C VAL A 14 14.94 2.34 -5.75
N PHE A 15 14.90 1.46 -4.74
CA PHE A 15 15.04 1.83 -3.34
C PHE A 15 16.51 1.76 -2.90
N PRO A 16 16.94 2.59 -1.94
CA PRO A 16 18.28 2.48 -1.36
C PRO A 16 18.54 1.11 -0.76
N ALA A 17 19.82 0.69 -0.74
CA ALA A 17 20.23 -0.50 -0.02
C ALA A 17 19.86 -0.40 1.47
N GLY A 18 19.27 -1.47 2.03
CA GLY A 18 18.81 -1.51 3.42
C GLY A 18 17.44 -0.90 3.66
N PHE A 19 16.72 -0.43 2.63
CA PHE A 19 15.34 0.03 2.79
C PHE A 19 14.41 -1.13 3.17
N GLY A 20 13.88 -1.09 4.40
CA GLY A 20 13.00 -2.12 4.94
C GLY A 20 11.58 -2.05 4.38
N LYS A 21 11.38 -2.50 3.13
CA LYS A 21 10.04 -2.60 2.52
C LYS A 21 9.04 -3.34 3.41
N SER A 22 9.51 -4.33 4.16
CA SER A 22 8.69 -5.12 5.07
C SER A 22 8.14 -4.38 6.28
N GLN A 23 8.65 -3.17 6.55
CA GLN A 23 8.25 -2.35 7.69
C GLN A 23 7.45 -1.12 7.27
N VAL A 24 7.34 -0.85 5.97
CA VAL A 24 6.80 0.43 5.49
C VAL A 24 5.48 0.20 4.77
N LEU A 25 4.45 0.89 5.25
CA LEU A 25 3.22 1.12 4.52
C LEU A 25 3.17 2.60 4.15
N PHE A 26 3.34 2.92 2.87
CA PHE A 26 3.44 4.31 2.43
C PHE A 26 2.15 5.06 2.73
N ASN A 27 2.29 6.33 3.14
CA ASN A 27 1.18 7.23 3.50
C ASN A 27 0.34 6.82 4.73
N PHE A 28 0.70 5.76 5.47
CA PHE A 28 -0.09 5.30 6.62
C PHE A 28 -0.36 6.39 7.66
N HIS A 29 0.66 7.16 8.05
CA HIS A 29 0.51 8.26 9.03
C HIS A 29 -0.57 9.28 8.65
N ARG A 30 -0.74 9.57 7.36
CA ARG A 30 -1.79 10.47 6.85
C ARG A 30 -3.15 9.79 6.79
N ALA A 31 -3.19 8.55 6.30
CA ALA A 31 -4.43 7.78 6.26
C ALA A 31 -5.01 7.58 7.66
N ALA A 32 -4.15 7.26 8.65
CA ALA A 32 -4.52 7.07 10.05
C ALA A 32 -5.02 8.35 10.72
N ALA A 33 -4.57 9.53 10.26
CA ALA A 33 -5.04 10.82 10.76
C ALA A 33 -6.40 11.25 10.19
N THR A 34 -6.95 10.52 9.22
CA THR A 34 -8.32 10.78 8.72
C THR A 34 -9.36 10.30 9.73
N TRP A 35 -10.62 10.72 9.54
CA TRP A 35 -11.77 10.18 10.30
C TRP A 35 -12.33 8.90 9.68
N SER A 36 -11.68 8.33 8.66
CA SER A 36 -12.17 7.14 7.97
C SER A 36 -11.81 5.87 8.73
N ASP A 37 -12.77 4.94 8.78
CA ASP A 37 -12.55 3.56 9.20
C ASP A 37 -12.19 2.64 8.02
N THR A 38 -12.14 3.18 6.80
CA THR A 38 -11.79 2.44 5.58
C THR A 38 -10.44 2.88 5.05
N ALA A 39 -9.54 1.94 4.75
CA ALA A 39 -8.31 2.20 4.03
C ALA A 39 -8.37 1.65 2.61
N LEU A 40 -7.96 2.44 1.61
CA LEU A 40 -7.66 1.93 0.27
C LEU A 40 -6.19 1.55 0.20
N VAL A 41 -5.90 0.30 -0.16
CA VAL A 41 -4.55 -0.19 -0.38
C VAL A 41 -4.29 -0.29 -1.87
N VAL A 42 -3.26 0.40 -2.32
CA VAL A 42 -2.76 0.35 -3.71
C VAL A 42 -1.35 -0.21 -3.76
N GLU A 43 -0.87 -0.56 -4.95
CA GLU A 43 0.45 -1.18 -5.12
C GLU A 43 1.59 -0.15 -5.00
N GLY A 44 1.50 0.93 -5.78
CA GLY A 44 2.56 1.94 -5.92
C GLY A 44 2.34 3.23 -5.13
N PHE A 45 3.43 3.91 -4.76
CA PHE A 45 3.33 5.23 -4.11
C PHE A 45 2.75 6.30 -5.04
N PHE A 46 2.94 6.16 -6.36
CA PHE A 46 2.37 7.11 -7.33
C PHE A 46 0.85 7.01 -7.38
N ASP A 47 0.29 5.80 -7.31
CA ASP A 47 -1.16 5.59 -7.27
C ASP A 47 -1.73 6.14 -5.96
N CYS A 48 -1.03 5.91 -4.85
CA CYS A 48 -1.41 6.47 -3.55
C CYS A 48 -1.43 8.00 -3.59
N LEU A 49 -0.42 8.63 -4.20
CA LEU A 49 -0.37 10.08 -4.37
C LEU A 49 -1.53 10.59 -5.23
N ARG A 50 -1.81 9.94 -6.38
CA ARG A 50 -2.90 10.32 -7.28
C ARG A 50 -4.26 10.22 -6.59
N VAL A 51 -4.53 9.11 -5.90
CA VAL A 51 -5.77 8.91 -5.14
C VAL A 51 -5.91 9.94 -4.02
N SER A 52 -4.82 10.20 -3.28
CA SER A 52 -4.81 11.21 -2.23
C SER A 52 -5.11 12.61 -2.79
N GLN A 53 -4.54 12.95 -3.95
CA GLN A 53 -4.79 14.23 -4.65
C GLN A 53 -6.22 14.31 -5.22
N ALA A 54 -6.83 13.18 -5.55
CA ALA A 54 -8.23 13.11 -5.97
C ALA A 54 -9.23 13.27 -4.81
N GLY A 55 -8.75 13.45 -3.57
CA GLY A 55 -9.57 13.74 -2.39
C GLY A 55 -9.82 12.54 -1.47
N PHE A 56 -9.35 11.34 -1.84
CA PHE A 56 -9.45 10.18 -0.96
C PHE A 56 -8.21 10.08 -0.07
N GLY A 57 -8.28 10.68 1.12
CA GLY A 57 -7.14 10.79 2.03
C GLY A 57 -6.73 9.50 2.74
N SER A 58 -7.65 8.53 2.89
CA SER A 58 -7.41 7.27 3.60
C SER A 58 -6.81 6.19 2.69
N VAL A 59 -5.76 6.54 1.95
CA VAL A 59 -5.07 5.65 0.99
C VAL A 59 -3.65 5.35 1.43
N VAL A 60 -3.20 4.12 1.22
CA VAL A 60 -1.86 3.64 1.55
C VAL A 60 -1.30 2.75 0.45
N ALA A 61 0.02 2.54 0.42
CA ALA A 61 0.64 1.66 -0.58
C ALA A 61 1.65 0.67 0.00
N LEU A 62 1.67 -0.54 -0.57
CA LEU A 62 2.49 -1.69 -0.16
C LEU A 62 3.99 -1.57 -0.53
N MET A 63 4.35 -0.67 -1.46
CA MET A 63 5.72 -0.53 -2.00
C MET A 63 6.22 -1.82 -2.70
N GLY A 64 5.28 -2.54 -3.33
CA GLY A 64 5.44 -3.84 -3.98
C GLY A 64 4.15 -4.66 -3.91
N THR A 65 4.23 -5.97 -4.10
CA THR A 65 3.09 -6.90 -4.12
C THR A 65 2.86 -7.66 -2.81
N GLU A 66 3.68 -7.41 -1.78
CA GLU A 66 3.66 -8.16 -0.53
C GLU A 66 3.18 -7.31 0.65
N LEU A 67 2.18 -7.80 1.38
CA LEU A 67 1.80 -7.26 2.68
C LEU A 67 2.48 -8.08 3.78
N TYR A 68 3.43 -7.44 4.45
CA TYR A 68 4.16 -8.01 5.57
C TYR A 68 3.38 -7.88 6.89
N GLU A 69 3.77 -8.64 7.91
CA GLU A 69 2.99 -8.73 9.15
C GLU A 69 2.90 -7.42 9.91
N HIS A 70 3.99 -6.64 9.98
CA HIS A 70 3.97 -5.36 10.68
C HIS A 70 2.99 -4.36 10.04
N PRO A 71 3.06 -4.06 8.72
CA PRO A 71 2.03 -3.32 8.02
C PRO A 71 0.61 -3.89 8.13
N ALA A 72 0.45 -5.22 8.13
CA ALA A 72 -0.85 -5.86 8.30
C ALA A 72 -1.44 -5.56 9.68
N HIS A 73 -0.61 -5.63 10.73
CA HIS A 73 -1.02 -5.26 12.08
C HIS A 73 -1.45 -3.79 12.16
N LEU A 74 -0.69 -2.87 11.57
CA LEU A 74 -1.06 -1.44 11.50
C LEU A 74 -2.42 -1.22 10.83
N LEU A 75 -2.71 -1.95 9.75
CA LEU A 75 -4.00 -1.87 9.07
C LEU A 75 -5.14 -2.39 9.95
N ARG A 76 -4.96 -3.54 10.59
CA ARG A 76 -5.96 -4.18 11.46
C ARG A 76 -6.26 -3.36 12.71
N ASP A 77 -5.25 -2.71 13.26
CA ASP A 77 -5.39 -1.88 14.47
C ASP A 77 -6.13 -0.57 14.18
N ARG A 78 -5.85 0.05 13.02
CA ARG A 78 -6.39 1.38 12.71
C ARG A 78 -7.73 1.36 11.97
N PHE A 79 -7.95 0.43 11.05
CA PHE A 79 -9.11 0.46 10.14
C PHE A 79 -10.05 -0.71 10.43
N ARG A 80 -11.33 -0.58 10.04
CA ARG A 80 -12.31 -1.68 10.11
C ARG A 80 -12.51 -2.37 8.76
N ARG A 81 -12.27 -1.62 7.69
CA ARG A 81 -12.43 -2.09 6.32
C ARG A 81 -11.20 -1.75 5.50
N VAL A 82 -10.81 -2.68 4.63
CA VAL A 82 -9.74 -2.47 3.65
C VAL A 82 -10.28 -2.74 2.25
N LEU A 83 -10.08 -1.78 1.36
CA LEU A 83 -10.34 -1.90 -0.07
C LEU A 83 -9.03 -2.18 -0.79
N LEU A 84 -9.00 -3.20 -1.64
CA LEU A 84 -7.79 -3.58 -2.38
C LEU A 84 -7.91 -3.13 -3.84
N LEU A 85 -7.07 -2.17 -4.23
CA LEU A 85 -6.95 -1.69 -5.62
C LEU A 85 -5.52 -1.94 -6.09
N LEU A 86 -5.22 -3.21 -6.38
CA LEU A 86 -3.95 -3.66 -6.94
C LEU A 86 -4.05 -3.81 -8.46
N ASP A 87 -2.92 -3.94 -9.13
CA ASP A 87 -2.87 -4.03 -10.58
C ASP A 87 -3.63 -5.27 -11.09
N GLY A 88 -4.28 -5.12 -12.23
CA GLY A 88 -5.13 -6.15 -12.81
C GLY A 88 -4.37 -7.30 -13.50
N ASP A 89 -3.05 -7.29 -13.47
CA ASP A 89 -2.21 -8.33 -14.07
C ASP A 89 -2.14 -9.60 -13.19
N GLU A 90 -1.43 -10.61 -13.64
CA GLU A 90 -1.33 -11.87 -12.89
C GLU A 90 -0.68 -11.68 -11.52
N ALA A 91 0.38 -10.88 -11.42
CA ALA A 91 1.09 -10.64 -10.18
C ALA A 91 0.21 -9.89 -9.16
N GLY A 92 -0.49 -8.85 -9.62
CA GLY A 92 -1.41 -8.06 -8.80
C GLY A 92 -2.65 -8.83 -8.35
N ARG A 93 -3.21 -9.72 -9.19
CA ARG A 93 -4.30 -10.63 -8.79
C ARG A 93 -3.86 -11.62 -7.70
N LEU A 94 -2.69 -12.24 -7.87
CA LEU A 94 -2.14 -13.14 -6.86
C LEU A 94 -1.81 -12.39 -5.56
N ALA A 95 -1.28 -11.16 -5.68
CA ALA A 95 -1.03 -10.29 -4.54
C ALA A 95 -2.32 -9.98 -3.78
N ARG A 96 -3.40 -9.62 -4.49
CA ARG A 96 -4.71 -9.34 -3.89
C ARG A 96 -5.17 -10.51 -3.04
N ASP A 97 -5.08 -11.73 -3.57
CA ASP A 97 -5.53 -12.92 -2.85
C ASP A 97 -4.68 -13.19 -1.59
N ARG A 98 -3.35 -13.01 -1.67
CA ARG A 98 -2.44 -13.12 -0.50
C ARG A 98 -2.74 -12.06 0.56
N VAL A 99 -2.91 -10.81 0.14
CA VAL A 99 -3.21 -9.66 1.02
C VAL A 99 -4.56 -9.86 1.70
N ALA A 100 -5.60 -10.23 0.94
CA ALA A 100 -6.93 -10.49 1.47
C ALA A 100 -6.92 -11.66 2.46
N ALA A 101 -6.20 -12.75 2.16
CA ALA A 101 -6.04 -13.87 3.09
C ALA A 101 -5.35 -13.43 4.39
N ARG A 102 -4.35 -12.55 4.31
CA ARG A 102 -3.67 -12.02 5.50
C ARG A 102 -4.61 -11.18 6.37
N LEU A 103 -5.51 -10.40 5.79
CA LEU A 103 -6.36 -9.45 6.51
C LEU A 103 -7.70 -10.02 7.00
N ARG A 104 -8.12 -11.19 6.48
CA ARG A 104 -9.45 -11.77 6.66
C ARG A 104 -9.93 -11.94 8.10
N ASP A 105 -9.02 -12.25 9.03
CA ASP A 105 -9.39 -12.60 10.40
C ASP A 105 -9.79 -11.39 11.26
N SER A 106 -9.61 -10.16 10.76
CA SER A 106 -9.87 -8.94 11.54
C SER A 106 -10.52 -7.80 10.76
N LEU A 107 -10.61 -7.89 9.44
CA LEU A 107 -11.09 -6.81 8.58
C LEU A 107 -12.09 -7.31 7.54
N GLU A 108 -13.10 -6.49 7.27
CA GLU A 108 -13.90 -6.62 6.06
C GLU A 108 -13.03 -6.24 4.86
N CYS A 109 -12.84 -7.17 3.93
CA CYS A 109 -12.13 -6.95 2.67
C CYS A 109 -13.14 -6.90 1.52
N ALA A 110 -13.12 -5.82 0.73
CA ALA A 110 -13.96 -5.65 -0.45
C ALA A 110 -13.15 -5.22 -1.68
#